data_AF-X1BYF3-F1
#
_entry.id   AF-X1BYF3-F1
#
_cell.length_a   1.000
_cell.length_b   1.000
_cell.length_c   1.000
_cell.angle_alpha   90.00
_cell.angle_beta   90.00
_cell.angle_gamma   90.00
#
_symmetry.space_group_name_H-M   'P 1'
#
loop_
_entity.id
_entity.type
_entity.pdbx_description
1 polymer ?
#
loop_
_entity_poly.entity_id
_entity_poly.type
_entity_poly.pdbx_seq_one_letter_code
_entity_poly.pdbx_strand_id
1 'polypeptide(L)'
;MAKKSIGTIIVDEDHSPNPTQFSFVLTKAEDEFRMQKGMFIVVPSEEGEVISVVNEVFKTNRYFSSPSAVRAYETSGKTLASIFPADRWEYIIAKANLWELLLKQ
;
A
#
# COMPACT_ATOMS: atom_id res chain seq x y z
N MET A 1 3.76 3.56 -22.69
CA MET A 1 4.00 2.42 -21.78
C MET A 1 2.87 2.38 -20.76
N ALA A 2 2.21 1.24 -20.56
CA ALA A 2 1.17 1.13 -19.54
C ALA A 2 1.79 1.31 -18.15
N LYS A 3 1.28 2.24 -17.33
CA LYS A 3 1.73 2.42 -15.95
C LYS A 3 1.35 1.16 -15.16
N LYS A 4 2.33 0.30 -14.90
CA LYS A 4 2.12 -0.96 -14.17
C LYS A 4 1.96 -0.62 -12.68
N SER A 5 0.72 -0.44 -12.19
CA SER A 5 0.42 -0.19 -10.77
C SER A 5 1.15 -1.20 -9.87
N ILE A 6 1.82 -0.72 -8.82
CA ILE A 6 2.63 -1.55 -7.89
C ILE A 6 1.92 -1.85 -6.56
N GLY A 7 0.85 -1.11 -6.25
CA GLY A 7 0.23 -1.16 -4.93
C GLY A 7 -0.99 -0.26 -4.77
N THR A 8 -1.56 -0.30 -3.57
CA THR A 8 -2.74 0.47 -3.17
C THR A 8 -2.45 1.22 -1.88
N ILE A 9 -2.68 2.54 -1.88
CA ILE A 9 -2.57 3.38 -0.68
C ILE A 9 -3.64 2.96 0.33
N ILE A 10 -3.24 2.88 1.60
CA ILE A 10 -4.11 2.46 2.69
C ILE A 10 -4.16 3.53 3.79
N VAL A 11 -5.23 3.51 4.56
CA VAL A 11 -5.29 4.25 5.83
C VAL A 11 -4.63 3.39 6.90
N ASP A 12 -3.67 3.96 7.62
CA ASP A 12 -3.02 3.32 8.76
C ASP A 12 -3.36 4.03 10.08
N GLU A 13 -2.89 3.47 11.19
CA GLU A 13 -3.11 4.02 12.54
C GLU A 13 -2.26 5.28 12.80
N ASP A 14 -1.24 5.55 11.98
CA ASP A 14 -0.27 6.65 12.13
C ASP A 14 -0.76 7.94 11.41
N HIS A 15 -2.07 8.08 11.20
CA HIS A 15 -2.69 9.22 10.49
C HIS A 15 -2.21 9.42 9.05
N SER A 16 -1.92 8.32 8.33
CA SER A 16 -1.68 8.33 6.88
C SER A 16 -2.91 7.81 6.11
N PRO A 17 -3.14 8.26 4.85
CA PRO A 17 -2.33 9.20 4.07
C PRO A 17 -2.52 10.66 4.50
N ASN A 18 -1.45 11.45 4.47
CA ASN A 18 -1.47 12.90 4.70
C ASN A 18 -0.55 13.62 3.68
N PRO A 19 -0.52 14.97 3.62
CA PRO A 19 0.25 15.68 2.61
C PRO A 19 1.78 15.45 2.63
N THR A 20 2.30 14.82 3.69
CA THR A 20 3.75 14.59 3.86
C THR A 20 4.15 13.12 3.71
N GLN A 21 3.25 12.19 4.01
CA GLN A 21 3.54 10.76 4.00
C GLN A 21 2.29 9.92 3.78
N PHE A 22 2.50 8.71 3.26
CA PHE A 22 1.46 7.70 3.15
C PHE A 22 2.04 6.28 3.22
N SER A 23 1.18 5.34 3.56
CA SER A 23 1.45 3.91 3.48
C SER A 23 0.70 3.27 2.32
N PHE A 24 1.30 2.26 1.71
CA PHE A 24 0.65 1.46 0.68
C PHE A 24 1.01 -0.01 0.81
N VAL A 25 0.05 -0.85 0.41
CA VAL A 25 0.23 -2.31 0.30
C VAL A 25 0.73 -2.62 -1.10
N LEU A 26 1.79 -3.41 -1.21
CA LEU A 26 2.22 -3.97 -2.48
C LEU A 26 1.25 -5.07 -2.92
N THR A 27 0.70 -4.89 -4.12
CA THR A 27 -0.20 -5.86 -4.75
C THR A 27 0.53 -6.77 -5.72
N LYS A 28 1.74 -6.38 -6.15
CA LYS A 28 2.61 -7.22 -6.97
C LYS A 28 3.34 -8.26 -6.14
N ALA A 29 3.54 -9.41 -6.78
CA ALA A 29 4.33 -10.49 -6.23
C ALA A 29 5.81 -10.09 -6.09
N GLU A 30 6.50 -10.61 -5.06
CA GLU A 30 7.93 -10.29 -4.80
C GLU A 30 8.86 -10.72 -5.94
N ASP A 31 8.49 -11.77 -6.68
CA ASP A 31 9.17 -12.26 -7.88
C ASP A 31 8.99 -11.33 -9.09
N GLU A 32 7.90 -10.55 -9.12
CA GLU A 32 7.67 -9.55 -10.17
C GLU A 32 8.27 -8.18 -9.87
N PHE A 33 8.28 -7.79 -8.60
CA PHE A 33 8.71 -6.46 -8.18
C PHE A 33 9.21 -6.47 -6.74
N ARG A 34 10.48 -6.10 -6.57
CA ARG A 34 11.12 -5.97 -5.26
C ARG A 34 11.13 -4.52 -4.80
N MET A 35 10.35 -4.22 -3.76
CA MET A 35 10.36 -2.90 -3.13
C MET A 35 11.54 -2.75 -2.16
N GLN A 36 12.21 -1.61 -2.20
CA GLN A 36 13.34 -1.29 -1.34
C GLN A 36 13.27 0.16 -0.85
N LYS A 37 13.87 0.41 0.32
CA LYS A 37 14.09 1.76 0.83
C LYS A 37 14.95 2.58 -0.16
N GLY A 38 14.60 3.85 -0.32
CA GLY A 38 15.25 4.79 -1.23
C GLY A 38 14.71 4.75 -2.66
N MET A 39 13.81 3.82 -3.00
CA MET A 39 13.18 3.81 -4.31
C MET A 39 12.20 4.97 -4.46
N PHE A 40 12.17 5.53 -5.68
CA PHE A 40 11.18 6.51 -6.06
C PHE A 40 9.92 5.84 -6.61
N ILE A 41 8.77 6.38 -6.25
CA ILE A 41 7.48 5.98 -6.76
C ILE A 41 6.72 7.21 -7.25
N VAL A 42 5.81 6.97 -8.19
CA VAL A 42 4.94 7.99 -8.75
C VAL A 42 3.50 7.68 -8.38
N VAL A 43 2.85 8.62 -7.70
CA VAL A 43 1.44 8.53 -7.36
C VAL A 43 0.64 9.47 -8.28
N PRO A 44 -0.29 8.94 -9.09
CA PRO A 44 -1.15 9.79 -9.89
C PRO A 44 -2.11 10.56 -8.97
N SER A 45 -2.22 11.86 -9.20
CA SER A 45 -3.20 12.75 -8.55
C SER A 45 -4.01 13.51 -9.59
N GLU A 46 -5.06 14.20 -9.17
CA GLU A 46 -5.87 15.05 -10.05
C GLU A 46 -5.03 16.21 -10.61
N GLU A 47 -4.24 16.86 -9.76
CA GLU A 47 -3.39 18.02 -10.07
C GLU A 47 -2.15 17.64 -10.89
N GLY A 48 -1.66 16.41 -10.76
CA GLY A 48 -0.32 16.08 -11.22
C GLY A 48 0.15 14.67 -10.92
N GLU A 49 1.45 14.49 -11.01
CA GLU A 49 2.14 13.30 -10.53
C GLU A 49 2.93 13.65 -9.26
N VAL A 50 2.61 12.96 -8.17
CA VAL A 50 3.36 13.09 -6.94
C VAL A 50 4.54 12.14 -7.00
N ILE A 51 5.75 12.69 -6.92
CA ILE A 51 6.98 11.93 -6.71
C ILE A 51 7.15 11.72 -5.21
N SER A 52 7.42 10.48 -4.82
CA SER A 52 7.64 10.10 -3.42
C SER A 52 8.81 9.15 -3.28
N VAL A 53 9.47 9.18 -2.14
CA VAL A 53 10.57 8.26 -1.79
C VAL A 53 10.13 7.29 -0.71
N VAL A 54 10.42 6.02 -0.94
CA VAL A 54 10.13 4.95 0.02
C VAL A 54 11.14 4.98 1.16
N ASN A 55 10.67 5.15 2.40
CA ASN A 55 11.54 5.27 3.58
C ASN A 55 11.60 3.99 4.40
N GLU A 56 10.51 3.23 4.41
CA GLU A 56 10.41 1.98 5.16
C GLU A 56 9.64 0.95 4.35
N VAL A 57 10.04 -0.32 4.49
CA VAL A 57 9.41 -1.46 3.86
C VAL A 57 9.40 -2.58 4.89
N PHE A 58 8.23 -3.10 5.23
CA PHE A 58 8.11 -4.18 6.20
C PHE A 58 7.05 -5.19 5.77
N LYS A 59 7.34 -6.47 6.03
CA LYS A 59 6.39 -7.58 5.87
C LYS A 59 5.52 -7.67 7.11
N THR A 60 4.22 -7.84 6.93
CA THR A 60 3.28 -7.98 8.03
C THR A 60 2.23 -9.04 7.72
N ASN A 61 1.61 -9.53 8.79
CA ASN A 61 0.44 -10.38 8.79
C ASN A 61 -0.52 -9.89 9.89
N ARG A 62 -0.99 -8.65 9.75
CA ARG A 62 -1.79 -7.97 10.78
C ARG A 62 -3.14 -8.66 11.04
N TYR A 63 -3.57 -9.54 10.14
CA TYR A 63 -4.90 -10.17 10.18
C TYR A 63 -4.97 -11.40 11.10
N PHE A 64 -3.85 -12.04 11.42
CA PHE A 64 -3.80 -13.17 12.37
C PHE A 64 -3.38 -12.76 13.78
N SER A 65 -3.19 -11.47 14.05
CA SER A 65 -2.82 -10.97 15.38
C SER A 65 -3.97 -11.08 16.39
N SER A 66 -5.21 -11.26 15.95
CA SER A 66 -6.37 -11.41 16.83
C SER A 66 -7.37 -12.49 16.36
N PRO A 67 -7.68 -13.51 17.18
CA PRO A 67 -8.70 -14.51 16.89
C PRO A 67 -10.10 -13.93 16.65
N SER A 68 -10.41 -12.77 17.24
CA SER A 68 -11.71 -12.12 17.05
C SER A 68 -11.88 -11.49 15.67
N ALA A 69 -10.78 -11.09 15.02
CA ALA A 69 -10.82 -10.63 13.64
C ALA A 69 -11.23 -11.79 12.71
N VAL A 70 -10.54 -12.94 12.82
CA VAL A 70 -10.82 -14.16 12.05
C VAL A 70 -12.29 -14.58 12.18
N ARG A 71 -12.82 -14.63 13.40
CA ARG A 71 -14.20 -15.07 13.67
C ARG A 71 -15.27 -14.09 13.15
N ALA A 72 -15.01 -12.78 13.24
CA ALA A 72 -15.91 -11.77 12.68
C ALA A 72 -16.02 -11.89 11.14
N TYR A 73 -14.93 -12.29 10.47
CA TYR A 73 -14.91 -12.48 9.02
C TYR A 73 -15.67 -13.71 8.56
N GLU A 74 -15.48 -14.87 9.21
CA GLU A 74 -16.24 -16.11 8.93
C GLU A 74 -17.75 -15.88 9.00
N THR A 75 -18.18 -15.00 9.90
CA THR A 75 -19.60 -14.67 10.12
C THR A 75 -20.17 -13.71 9.06
N SER A 76 -19.33 -12.91 8.40
CA SER A 76 -19.77 -11.82 7.51
C SER A 76 -20.04 -12.22 6.05
N GLY A 77 -19.65 -13.44 5.64
CA GLY A 77 -19.92 -13.98 4.30
C GLY A 77 -19.20 -13.32 3.12
N LYS A 78 -18.33 -12.32 3.35
CA LYS A 78 -17.51 -11.67 2.31
C LYS A 78 -16.14 -12.36 2.21
N THR A 79 -15.68 -12.64 0.98
CA THR A 79 -14.34 -13.20 0.74
C THR A 79 -13.26 -12.15 1.06
N LEU A 80 -12.17 -12.59 1.71
CA LEU A 80 -11.02 -11.76 2.11
C LEU A 80 -10.53 -10.82 0.99
N ALA A 81 -10.54 -11.32 -0.26
CA ALA A 81 -10.15 -10.61 -1.47
C ALA A 81 -11.04 -9.41 -1.85
N SER A 82 -12.28 -9.34 -1.34
CA SER A 82 -13.24 -8.29 -1.72
C SER A 82 -13.08 -6.98 -0.93
N ILE A 83 -12.34 -7.00 0.18
CA ILE A 83 -12.17 -5.87 1.09
C ILE A 83 -10.71 -5.42 1.16
N PHE A 84 -9.76 -6.28 0.78
CA PHE A 84 -8.34 -6.02 0.96
C PHE A 84 -7.55 -6.14 -0.34
N PRO A 85 -6.56 -5.25 -0.56
CA PRO A 85 -5.81 -5.19 -1.81
C PRO A 85 -4.79 -6.33 -1.99
N ALA A 86 -4.78 -7.38 -1.16
CA ALA A 86 -3.82 -8.48 -1.26
C ALA A 86 -4.46 -9.85 -1.00
N ASP A 87 -4.31 -10.77 -1.96
CA ASP A 87 -4.77 -12.17 -1.88
C ASP A 87 -3.81 -13.10 -1.09
N ARG A 88 -3.03 -12.55 -0.14
CA ARG A 88 -1.89 -13.26 0.47
C ARG A 88 -1.87 -13.19 2.00
N TRP A 89 -1.39 -14.29 2.60
CA TRP A 89 -1.21 -14.48 4.04
C TRP A 89 -0.24 -13.47 4.67
N GLU A 90 0.84 -13.17 3.96
CA GLU A 90 1.80 -12.12 4.28
C GLU A 90 1.77 -11.09 3.17
N TYR A 91 1.85 -9.82 3.53
CA TYR A 91 1.93 -8.72 2.57
C TYR A 91 2.95 -7.69 3.03
N ILE A 92 3.46 -6.93 2.05
CA ILE A 92 4.41 -5.85 2.32
C ILE A 92 3.65 -4.54 2.40
N ILE A 93 3.90 -3.80 3.48
CA ILE A 93 3.56 -2.39 3.59
C ILE A 93 4.83 -1.59 3.37
N ALA A 94 4.74 -0.55 2.55
CA ALA A 94 5.79 0.43 2.38
C ALA A 94 5.28 1.82 2.78
N LYS A 95 6.12 2.56 3.51
CA LYS A 95 5.90 3.96 3.88
C LYS A 95 6.70 4.85 2.95
N ALA A 96 6.06 5.86 2.37
CA ALA A 96 6.69 6.81 1.48
C ALA A 96 6.43 8.24 1.94
N ASN A 97 7.45 9.09 1.81
CA ASN A 97 7.30 10.53 2.00
C ASN A 97 7.14 11.21 0.65
N LEU A 98 6.25 12.20 0.65
CA LEU A 98 6.08 13.10 -0.47
C LEU A 98 7.36 13.90 -0.70
N TRP A 99 7.78 14.03 -1.96
CA TRP A 99 8.95 14.83 -2.30
C TRP A 99 8.56 16.04 -3.15
N GLU A 100 7.94 15.81 -4.30
CA GLU A 100 7.58 16.88 -5.24
C GLU A 100 6.29 16.54 -5.99
N LEU A 101 5.52 17.57 -6.37
CA LEU A 101 4.33 17.45 -7.22
C LEU A 101 4.65 18.03 -8.60
N LEU A 102 4.57 17.19 -9.63
CA LEU A 102 4.67 17.60 -11.02
C LEU A 102 3.26 17.90 -11.56
N LEU A 103 2.95 19.18 -11.75
CA LEU A 103 1.66 19.63 -12.27
C LEU A 103 1.44 19.15 -13.71
N LYS A 104 0.20 18.80 -14.06
CA LYS A 104 -0.20 18.59 -15.45
C LYS A 104 -0.14 19.93 -16.20
N GLN A 105 0.51 19.92 -17.37
CA GLN A 105 0.53 21.06 -18.29
C GLN A 105 -0.81 21.20 -19.01
#